data_AF-A0A7S4V2F1-F1
#
_entry.id   AF-A0A7S4V2F1-F1
#
_cell.length_a   1.000
_cell.length_b   1.000
_cell.length_c   1.000
_cell.angle_alpha   90.00
_cell.angle_beta   90.00
_cell.angle_gamma   90.00
#
_symmetry.space_group_name_H-M   'P 1'
#
loop_
_entity.id
_entity.type
_entity.pdbx_description
1 polymer ?
#
loop_
_entity_poly.entity_id
_entity_poly.type
_entity_poly.pdbx_seq_one_letter_code
_entity_poly.pdbx_strand_id
1 'polypeptide(L)'
;RQAEKEVRFVQVAILHFAPDRRHISYLEEYLQSTSGGRYCWPSIDLPEDRLRAMFRMEPGAYDLPGAACRCDFCDAEFKSRNDLFRHLRAGGQDGRCGLDPSTGDLFLANRDFDPPSARRRQYRRHVALSVSYANCDGSGPAAALLGAVEAAFPSREPSRALATWAAPPGAAHRALLNVVGVRLPKAAEGCGEEEVAERINMHCDDSVRVLWCTSVNLDFNAISRCELQRYEALLPSRLVAGGPELHCEGGNLDDFELRRLRVRRVRRALAGFREFAGAVAREAGREYPPFRHARGTALTGPGAPAWCAVSLAIRPHLPVEAPRRLLAALLAWAVGAEAQARARLWPLVRSSVAGEEE
;
A
#
# COMPACT_ATOMS: atom_id res chain seq x y z
N ARG A 1 30.96 30.23 33.81
CA ARG A 1 29.89 29.42 34.45
C ARG A 1 29.17 28.70 33.34
N GLN A 2 28.93 27.40 33.52
CA GLN A 2 28.17 26.53 32.60
C GLN A 2 26.91 27.22 32.05
N ALA A 3 26.69 27.11 30.75
CA ALA A 3 25.35 27.18 30.19
C ALA A 3 25.14 25.92 29.34
N GLU A 4 24.38 25.02 29.92
CA GLU A 4 23.74 23.83 29.39
C GLU A 4 23.41 23.95 27.88
N LYS A 5 23.80 22.95 27.08
CA LYS A 5 23.44 22.90 25.66
C LYS A 5 22.06 22.28 25.50
N GLU A 6 21.07 23.14 25.30
CA GLU A 6 19.67 22.80 25.09
C GLU A 6 19.47 22.15 23.70
N VAL A 7 19.13 20.86 23.68
CA VAL A 7 18.71 20.14 22.46
C VAL A 7 17.20 20.28 22.33
N ARG A 8 16.71 21.01 21.32
CA ARG A 8 15.28 21.16 21.07
C ARG A 8 14.77 20.12 20.07
N PHE A 9 14.11 19.10 20.63
CA PHE A 9 13.24 18.19 19.90
C PHE A 9 11.90 18.89 19.69
N VAL A 10 11.34 18.83 18.49
CA VAL A 10 9.93 19.15 18.29
C VAL A 10 9.23 17.86 17.94
N GLN A 11 8.69 17.26 18.99
CA GLN A 11 7.72 16.20 18.93
C GLN A 11 6.36 16.87 18.89
N VAL A 12 5.62 16.71 17.79
CA VAL A 12 4.25 17.20 17.74
C VAL A 12 3.37 16.13 18.36
N ALA A 13 2.91 16.41 19.57
CA ALA A 13 1.97 15.59 20.29
C ALA A 13 0.80 16.45 20.77
N ILE A 14 -0.40 15.88 20.75
CA ILE A 14 -1.54 16.49 21.46
C ILE A 14 -1.45 16.03 22.92
N LEU A 15 -1.32 17.00 23.82
CA LEU A 15 -1.23 16.76 25.25
C LEU A 15 -2.59 17.03 25.88
N HIS A 16 -3.22 15.99 26.43
CA HIS A 16 -4.38 16.16 27.29
C HIS A 16 -3.90 16.22 28.74
N PHE A 17 -4.12 17.38 29.36
CA PHE A 17 -3.84 17.58 30.78
C PHE A 17 -5.03 17.14 31.61
N ALA A 18 -4.76 16.49 32.75
CA ALA A 18 -5.78 16.21 33.75
C ALA A 18 -6.43 17.53 34.25
N PRO A 19 -7.63 17.50 34.86
CA PRO A 19 -8.33 18.72 35.29
C PRO A 19 -7.52 19.59 36.25
N ASP A 20 -6.62 18.99 37.02
CA ASP A 20 -5.71 19.69 37.94
C ASP A 20 -4.52 20.37 37.23
N ARG A 21 -4.33 20.12 35.92
CA ARG A 21 -3.27 20.59 35.03
C ARG A 21 -1.84 20.26 35.46
N ARG A 22 -1.68 19.37 36.44
CA ARG A 22 -0.37 19.04 37.01
C ARG A 22 0.25 17.79 36.41
N HIS A 23 -0.55 16.97 35.74
CA HIS A 23 -0.08 15.77 35.07
C HIS A 23 -0.76 15.57 33.72
N ILE A 24 -0.01 14.99 32.79
CA ILE A 24 -0.46 14.65 31.45
C ILE A 24 -1.19 13.31 31.56
N SER A 25 -2.48 13.27 31.25
CA SER A 25 -3.29 12.05 31.34
C SER A 25 -3.24 11.22 30.06
N TYR A 26 -2.89 11.85 28.93
CA TYR A 26 -2.81 11.19 27.63
C TYR A 26 -1.87 11.92 26.67
N LEU A 27 -1.06 11.15 25.91
CA LEU A 27 -0.08 11.59 24.92
C LEU A 27 -0.32 10.83 23.62
N GLU A 28 -0.65 11.55 22.54
CA GLU A 28 -0.75 10.98 21.19
C GLU A 28 0.29 11.63 20.26
N GLU A 29 1.18 10.81 19.70
CA GLU A 29 2.34 11.22 18.92
C GLU A 29 2.03 11.16 17.42
N TYR A 30 1.98 12.31 16.73
CA TYR A 30 1.51 12.35 15.33
C TYR A 30 2.63 12.30 14.29
N LEU A 31 3.84 12.79 14.60
CA LEU A 31 4.92 12.81 13.61
C LEU A 31 6.31 12.73 14.24
N GLN A 32 7.04 11.68 13.82
CA GLN A 32 8.48 11.57 13.97
C GLN A 32 9.08 11.46 12.57
N SER A 33 9.19 12.58 11.84
CA SER A 33 9.83 12.54 10.52
C SER A 33 11.35 12.42 10.69
N THR A 34 11.90 11.28 10.28
CA THR A 34 13.32 11.17 9.93
C THR A 34 13.56 11.98 8.67
N SER A 35 14.35 13.03 8.80
CA SER A 35 14.85 13.86 7.71
C SER A 35 15.28 13.04 6.48
N GLY A 36 14.45 13.00 5.44
CA GLY A 36 14.92 12.81 4.07
C GLY A 36 15.58 14.09 3.58
N GLY A 37 16.57 14.01 2.69
CA GLY A 37 17.40 15.15 2.27
C GLY A 37 16.67 16.33 1.60
N ARG A 38 15.35 16.22 1.38
CA ARG A 38 14.49 17.30 0.85
C ARG A 38 13.63 18.00 1.91
N TYR A 39 13.59 17.49 3.14
CA TYR A 39 12.81 18.09 4.22
C TYR A 39 13.69 19.08 4.97
N CYS A 40 13.68 20.33 4.52
CA CYS A 40 14.25 21.43 5.27
C CYS A 40 13.32 21.73 6.45
N TRP A 41 13.84 21.65 7.67
CA TRP A 41 13.07 22.01 8.86
C TRP A 41 12.66 23.48 8.79
N PRO A 42 11.41 23.81 9.17
CA PRO A 42 10.97 25.21 9.21
C PRO A 42 11.82 25.99 10.22
N SER A 43 12.12 27.25 9.90
CA SER A 43 12.70 28.15 10.90
C SER A 43 11.71 28.33 12.07
N ILE A 44 12.23 28.61 13.27
CA ILE A 44 11.38 29.00 14.40
C ILE A 44 10.59 30.29 14.11
N ASP A 45 11.12 31.11 13.21
CA ASP A 45 10.50 32.36 12.76
C ASP A 45 9.54 32.15 11.58
N LEU A 46 9.23 30.90 11.23
CA LEU A 46 8.32 30.61 10.13
C LEU A 46 6.89 31.01 10.53
N PRO A 47 6.17 31.82 9.71
CA PRO A 47 4.80 32.21 10.01
C PRO A 47 3.88 31.00 10.25
N GLU A 48 2.93 31.12 11.17
CA GLU A 48 2.02 30.03 11.58
C GLU A 48 1.27 29.42 10.39
N ASP A 49 0.83 30.24 9.45
CA ASP A 49 0.12 29.82 8.24
C ASP A 49 0.96 28.86 7.39
N ARG A 50 2.28 29.11 7.34
CA ARG A 50 3.25 28.28 6.61
C ARG A 50 3.58 27.00 7.36
N LEU A 51 3.67 27.05 8.69
CA LEU A 51 3.77 25.86 9.52
C LEU A 51 2.54 24.95 9.33
N ARG A 52 1.33 25.53 9.29
CA ARG A 52 0.08 24.81 9.00
C ARG A 52 0.09 24.17 7.62
N ALA A 53 0.57 24.88 6.59
CA ALA A 53 0.73 24.32 5.24
C ALA A 53 1.72 23.13 5.21
N MET A 54 2.82 23.21 5.97
CA MET A 54 3.76 22.09 6.14
C MET A 54 3.12 20.91 6.88
N PHE A 55 2.35 21.14 7.95
CA PHE A 55 1.63 20.07 8.66
C PHE A 55 0.59 19.37 7.78
N ARG A 56 0.00 20.09 6.81
CA ARG A 56 -0.96 19.56 5.84
C ARG A 56 -0.32 18.96 4.60
N MET A 57 1.02 18.91 4.52
CA MET A 57 1.77 18.42 3.37
C MET A 57 1.37 19.13 2.06
N GLU A 58 1.04 20.42 2.13
CA GLU A 58 0.60 21.19 0.96
C GLU A 58 1.74 21.33 -0.08
N PRO A 59 1.44 21.27 -1.39
CA PRO A 59 2.46 21.42 -2.44
C PRO A 59 3.27 22.72 -2.29
N GLY A 60 4.60 22.63 -2.31
CA GLY A 60 5.51 23.78 -2.17
C GLY A 60 5.73 24.29 -0.74
N ALA A 61 5.13 23.63 0.27
CA ALA A 61 5.36 23.99 1.68
C ALA A 61 6.80 23.72 2.16
N TYR A 62 7.55 22.88 1.44
CA TYR A 62 8.93 22.49 1.77
C TYR A 62 10.00 23.11 0.85
N ASP A 63 9.62 24.00 -0.07
CA ASP A 63 10.53 24.63 -1.04
C ASP A 63 11.36 25.78 -0.44
N LEU A 64 11.74 25.66 0.84
CA LEU A 64 12.60 26.63 1.51
C LEU A 64 14.07 26.21 1.33
N PRO A 65 14.96 27.12 0.86
CA PRO A 65 16.38 26.86 0.92
C PRO A 65 16.76 26.66 2.40
N GLY A 66 17.38 25.52 2.72
CA GLY A 66 17.90 25.29 4.07
C GLY A 66 18.79 26.46 4.47
N ALA A 67 18.49 27.11 5.59
CA ALA A 67 19.30 28.23 6.06
C ALA A 67 20.75 27.74 6.25
N ALA A 68 21.71 28.44 5.65
CA ALA A 68 23.12 28.15 5.85
C ALA A 68 23.44 28.23 7.35
N CYS A 69 24.08 27.20 7.88
CA CYS A 69 24.42 27.09 9.30
C CYS A 69 25.94 27.17 9.44
N ARG A 70 26.45 27.85 10.46
CA ARG A 70 27.89 27.85 10.79
C ARG A 70 28.18 26.99 12.02
N CYS A 71 29.35 26.38 12.06
CA CYS A 71 29.85 25.72 13.26
C CYS A 71 30.52 26.74 14.17
N ASP A 72 30.01 26.94 15.38
CA ASP A 72 30.57 27.92 16.33
C ASP A 72 32.00 27.58 16.79
N PHE A 73 32.49 26.37 16.52
CA PHE A 73 33.83 25.91 16.94
C PHE A 73 34.92 26.10 15.88
N CYS A 74 34.60 25.91 14.60
CA CYS A 74 35.57 26.02 13.51
C CYS A 74 35.15 27.00 12.42
N ASP A 75 34.02 27.69 12.61
CA ASP A 75 33.41 28.66 11.69
C ASP A 75 33.11 28.14 10.28
N ALA A 76 33.16 26.81 10.09
CA ALA A 76 32.80 26.18 8.82
C ALA A 76 31.31 26.39 8.50
N GLU A 77 31.02 26.69 7.23
CA GLU A 77 29.65 26.84 6.72
C GLU A 77 29.08 25.52 6.19
N PHE A 78 27.81 25.28 6.49
CA PHE A 78 27.06 24.09 6.12
C PHE A 78 25.77 24.48 5.41
N LYS A 79 25.47 23.78 4.31
CA LYS A 79 24.27 23.99 3.49
C LYS A 79 22.98 23.57 4.20
N SER A 80 23.08 22.85 5.31
CA SER A 80 21.95 22.41 6.12
C SER A 80 22.36 22.17 7.58
N ARG A 81 21.39 22.28 8.49
CA ARG A 81 21.57 21.95 9.91
C ARG A 81 21.96 20.48 10.13
N ASN A 82 21.52 19.57 9.25
CA ASN A 82 21.90 18.16 9.29
C ASN A 82 23.38 17.94 8.96
N ASP A 83 23.94 18.69 7.99
CA ASP A 83 25.36 18.60 7.66
C ASP A 83 26.23 19.16 8.79
N LEU A 84 25.78 20.24 9.43
CA LEU A 84 26.39 20.76 10.65
C LEU A 84 26.37 19.72 11.78
N PHE A 85 25.22 19.07 12.05
CA PHE A 85 25.16 18.02 13.07
C PHE A 85 26.06 16.83 12.77
N ARG A 86 26.19 16.43 11.49
CA ARG A 86 27.12 15.38 11.07
C ARG A 86 28.57 15.78 11.35
N HIS A 87 28.92 17.03 11.04
CA HIS A 87 30.24 17.59 11.32
C HIS A 87 30.56 17.61 12.82
N LEU A 88 29.64 18.10 13.66
CA LEU A 88 29.81 18.15 15.11
C LEU A 88 29.97 16.73 15.71
N ARG A 89 29.15 15.76 15.26
CA ARG A 89 29.25 14.34 15.69
C ARG A 89 30.55 13.66 15.25
N ALA A 90 31.13 14.09 14.14
CA ALA A 90 32.42 13.58 13.65
C ALA A 90 33.63 14.23 14.36
N GLY A 91 33.41 15.16 15.30
CA GLY A 91 34.47 15.93 15.95
C GLY A 91 35.03 17.07 15.09
N GLY A 92 34.51 17.29 13.88
CA GLY A 92 35.10 18.20 12.91
C GLY A 92 36.50 17.75 12.45
N GLN A 93 37.23 18.63 11.74
CA GLN A 93 38.54 18.29 11.17
C GLN A 93 39.62 18.02 12.24
N ASP A 94 39.49 18.64 13.41
CA ASP A 94 40.49 18.57 14.48
C ASP A 94 40.02 17.78 15.71
N GLY A 95 38.87 17.09 15.64
CA GLY A 95 38.27 16.37 16.78
C GLY A 95 37.63 17.28 17.86
N ARG A 96 37.77 18.60 17.73
CA ARG A 96 37.34 19.59 18.74
C ARG A 96 35.90 20.08 18.60
N CYS A 97 35.29 19.94 17.42
CA CYS A 97 33.96 20.51 17.14
C CYS A 97 32.82 19.72 17.79
N GLY A 98 33.11 18.55 18.34
CA GLY A 98 32.14 17.69 19.04
C GLY A 98 32.29 17.70 20.56
N LEU A 99 33.13 18.55 21.15
CA LEU A 99 33.38 18.56 22.60
C LEU A 99 32.38 19.46 23.33
N ASP A 100 31.91 19.03 24.50
CA ASP A 100 31.18 19.88 25.44
C ASP A 100 32.16 20.89 26.05
N PRO A 101 31.96 22.19 25.86
CA PRO A 101 32.90 23.21 26.33
C PRO A 101 32.95 23.32 27.86
N SER A 102 31.99 22.74 28.58
CA SER A 102 31.94 22.76 30.05
C SER A 102 32.53 21.51 30.71
N THR A 103 32.51 20.35 30.04
CA THR A 103 33.08 19.11 30.60
C THR A 103 34.33 18.63 29.87
N GLY A 104 34.59 19.10 28.64
CA GLY A 104 35.70 18.64 27.80
C GLY A 104 35.47 17.26 27.19
N ASP A 105 34.34 16.62 27.48
CA ASP A 105 33.96 15.33 26.90
C ASP A 105 33.42 15.52 25.49
N LEU A 106 33.62 14.53 24.61
CA LEU A 106 32.83 14.46 23.38
C LEU A 106 31.34 14.43 23.76
N PHE A 107 30.53 15.28 23.12
CA PHE A 107 29.07 15.23 23.10
C PHE A 107 28.66 13.84 22.57
N LEU A 108 28.70 12.86 23.47
CA LEU A 108 28.37 11.46 23.29
C LEU A 108 29.17 10.79 22.16
N ALA A 109 30.17 9.98 22.53
CA ALA A 109 30.77 9.02 21.61
C ALA A 109 29.64 8.20 20.96
N ASN A 110 29.55 8.24 19.64
CA ASN A 110 28.52 7.65 18.78
C ASN A 110 28.09 6.20 19.09
N ARG A 111 28.80 5.46 19.95
CA ARG A 111 28.49 4.06 20.28
C ARG A 111 27.22 3.90 21.13
N ASP A 112 26.91 4.87 21.99
CA ASP A 112 25.86 4.69 23.01
C ASP A 112 24.49 5.25 22.61
N PHE A 113 24.43 6.03 21.52
CA PHE A 113 23.20 6.65 21.02
C PHE A 113 23.01 6.44 19.53
N ASP A 114 23.21 5.22 19.04
CA ASP A 114 22.48 4.82 17.84
C ASP A 114 21.00 4.81 18.23
N PRO A 115 20.16 5.72 17.70
CA PRO A 115 18.74 5.66 17.99
C PRO A 115 18.22 4.28 17.60
N PRO A 116 17.17 3.74 18.24
CA PRO A 116 16.59 2.47 17.84
C PRO A 116 16.29 2.44 16.32
N SER A 117 16.01 3.59 15.69
CA SER A 117 15.88 3.74 14.24
C SER A 117 17.15 3.47 13.42
N ALA A 118 18.35 3.74 13.95
CA ALA A 118 19.64 3.39 13.34
C ALA A 118 19.98 1.90 13.53
N ARG A 119 19.72 1.34 14.72
CA ARG A 119 19.81 -0.13 14.97
C ARG A 119 18.76 -0.91 14.17
N ARG A 120 17.60 -0.32 13.89
CA ARG A 120 16.51 -0.85 13.04
C ARG A 120 16.77 -0.69 11.53
N ARG A 121 17.89 -0.11 11.08
CA ARG A 121 18.32 -0.15 9.66
C ARG A 121 18.86 -1.51 9.24
N GLN A 122 18.30 -2.59 9.80
CA GLN A 122 18.52 -3.96 9.34
C GLN A 122 18.09 -4.11 7.88
N TYR A 123 17.03 -3.39 7.52
CA TYR A 123 16.54 -3.24 6.16
C TYR A 123 17.01 -1.92 5.58
N ARG A 124 17.70 -1.98 4.45
CA ARG A 124 18.21 -0.78 3.76
C ARG A 124 17.61 -0.57 2.39
N ARG A 125 16.95 -1.59 1.85
CA ARG A 125 16.33 -1.55 0.55
C ARG A 125 14.86 -1.88 0.66
N HIS A 126 14.02 -1.05 0.05
CA HIS A 126 12.60 -1.32 -0.13
C HIS A 126 12.37 -1.59 -1.60
N VAL A 127 11.70 -2.70 -1.91
CA VAL A 127 11.35 -3.05 -3.29
C VAL A 127 9.85 -3.29 -3.41
N ALA A 128 9.30 -3.00 -4.58
CA ALA A 128 8.00 -3.48 -5.02
C ALA A 128 8.24 -4.70 -5.91
N LEU A 129 7.62 -5.82 -5.55
CA LEU A 129 7.64 -7.07 -6.29
C LEU A 129 6.31 -7.22 -7.03
N SER A 130 6.37 -7.37 -8.34
CA SER A 130 5.24 -7.84 -9.14
C SER A 130 5.22 -9.36 -9.05
N VAL A 131 4.16 -9.94 -8.48
CA VAL A 131 4.07 -11.37 -8.21
C VAL A 131 2.85 -12.00 -8.89
N SER A 132 3.02 -13.22 -9.37
CA SER A 132 1.95 -14.11 -9.81
C SER A 132 1.86 -15.27 -8.84
N TYR A 133 0.64 -15.74 -8.56
CA TYR A 133 0.45 -16.92 -7.73
C TYR A 133 -0.80 -17.70 -8.10
N ALA A 134 -0.78 -19.01 -7.85
CA ALA A 134 -1.87 -19.91 -8.18
C ALA A 134 -2.11 -21.00 -7.13
N ASN A 135 -3.37 -21.40 -7.01
CA ASN A 135 -3.82 -22.52 -6.15
C ASN A 135 -3.55 -22.29 -4.67
N CYS A 136 -3.68 -21.05 -4.21
CA CYS A 136 -3.40 -20.74 -2.83
C CYS A 136 -4.68 -20.47 -2.05
N ASP A 137 -4.82 -21.15 -0.92
CA ASP A 137 -5.89 -20.91 0.03
C ASP A 137 -5.38 -19.98 1.14
N GLY A 138 -6.01 -18.81 1.27
CA GLY A 138 -5.72 -17.86 2.34
C GLY A 138 -4.31 -17.25 2.28
N SER A 139 -3.53 -17.45 3.34
CA SER A 139 -2.21 -16.83 3.53
C SER A 139 -1.04 -17.57 2.89
N GLY A 140 -1.30 -18.68 2.19
CA GLY A 140 -0.28 -19.48 1.49
C GLY A 140 0.71 -18.68 0.65
N PRO A 141 0.27 -17.74 -0.24
CA PRO A 141 1.20 -16.98 -1.09
C PRO A 141 2.11 -16.07 -0.27
N ALA A 142 1.60 -15.52 0.83
CA ALA A 142 2.39 -14.65 1.68
C ALA A 142 3.47 -15.42 2.41
N ALA A 143 3.14 -16.59 2.98
CA ALA A 143 4.12 -17.44 3.63
C ALA A 143 5.19 -17.93 2.65
N ALA A 144 4.78 -18.38 1.45
CA ALA A 144 5.70 -18.85 0.41
C ALA A 144 6.64 -17.73 -0.07
N LEU A 145 6.10 -16.55 -0.38
CA LEU A 145 6.91 -15.41 -0.83
C LEU A 145 7.87 -14.94 0.27
N LEU A 146 7.39 -14.78 1.51
CA LEU A 146 8.24 -14.31 2.60
C LEU A 146 9.32 -15.33 2.96
N GLY A 147 9.01 -16.63 2.91
CA GLY A 147 9.99 -17.70 3.06
C GLY A 147 11.06 -17.64 1.96
N ALA A 148 10.65 -17.42 0.70
CA ALA A 148 11.59 -17.27 -0.41
C ALA A 148 12.47 -16.02 -0.29
N VAL A 149 11.91 -14.90 0.18
CA VAL A 149 12.67 -13.66 0.45
C VAL A 149 13.71 -13.88 1.55
N GLU A 150 13.32 -14.51 2.66
CA GLU A 150 14.24 -14.78 3.78
C GLU A 150 15.32 -15.79 3.38
N ALA A 151 14.99 -16.80 2.57
CA ALA A 151 15.98 -17.74 2.03
C ALA A 151 16.95 -17.07 1.06
N ALA A 152 16.45 -16.21 0.17
CA ALA A 152 17.26 -15.47 -0.80
C ALA A 152 18.20 -14.46 -0.11
N PHE A 153 17.71 -13.82 0.96
CA PHE A 153 18.43 -12.79 1.70
C PHE A 153 18.32 -13.05 3.21
N PRO A 154 19.13 -13.96 3.77
CA PRO A 154 19.06 -14.31 5.18
C PRO A 154 19.39 -13.11 6.08
N SER A 155 18.57 -12.88 7.11
CA SER A 155 18.84 -11.91 8.17
C SER A 155 19.36 -12.61 9.44
N ARG A 156 20.25 -11.95 10.19
CA ARG A 156 20.76 -12.48 11.48
C ARG A 156 19.69 -12.48 12.58
N GLU A 157 18.69 -11.62 12.45
CA GLU A 157 17.52 -11.60 13.32
C GLU A 157 16.32 -12.09 12.52
N PRO A 158 15.40 -12.88 13.12
CA PRO A 158 14.18 -13.34 12.47
C PRO A 158 13.38 -12.11 12.04
N SER A 159 13.55 -11.83 10.77
CA SER A 159 13.06 -10.65 10.13
C SER A 159 11.55 -10.87 9.99
N ARG A 160 10.73 -10.14 10.76
CA ARG A 160 9.32 -9.97 10.39
C ARG A 160 9.32 -9.08 9.17
N ALA A 161 9.67 -9.66 8.01
CA ALA A 161 9.64 -8.98 6.73
C ALA A 161 8.27 -8.32 6.59
N LEU A 162 8.27 -6.99 6.71
CA LEU A 162 7.06 -6.20 6.55
C LEU A 162 6.73 -6.19 5.07
N ALA A 163 5.76 -7.01 4.69
CA ALA A 163 5.19 -7.03 3.36
C ALA A 163 3.86 -6.26 3.34
N THR A 164 3.71 -5.35 2.38
CA THR A 164 2.44 -4.68 2.10
C THR A 164 1.93 -5.17 0.75
N TRP A 165 0.66 -5.56 0.66
CA TRP A 165 0.08 -6.17 -0.55
C TRP A 165 -0.91 -5.24 -1.20
N ALA A 166 -0.84 -5.03 -2.51
CA ALA A 166 -1.81 -4.21 -3.24
C ALA A 166 -3.21 -4.82 -3.18
N ALA A 167 -3.31 -6.15 -3.29
CA ALA A 167 -4.50 -6.92 -2.96
C ALA A 167 -4.14 -7.99 -1.91
N PRO A 168 -4.91 -8.15 -0.82
CA PRO A 168 -4.65 -9.18 0.17
C PRO A 168 -4.65 -10.59 -0.47
N PRO A 169 -3.68 -11.48 -0.14
CA PRO A 169 -3.61 -12.83 -0.70
C PRO A 169 -4.91 -13.63 -0.56
N GLY A 170 -5.66 -13.43 0.53
CA GLY A 170 -6.95 -14.08 0.75
C GLY A 170 -8.11 -13.58 -0.13
N ALA A 171 -7.92 -12.50 -0.88
CA ALA A 171 -8.98 -11.92 -1.74
C ALA A 171 -9.21 -12.74 -3.02
N ALA A 172 -8.21 -13.51 -3.47
CA ALA A 172 -8.29 -14.32 -4.69
C ALA A 172 -7.45 -15.60 -4.59
N HIS A 173 -7.98 -16.71 -5.10
CA HIS A 173 -7.24 -17.99 -5.15
C HIS A 173 -6.04 -17.98 -6.12
N ARG A 174 -6.05 -17.03 -7.07
CA ARG A 174 -5.02 -16.84 -8.09
C ARG A 174 -4.86 -15.35 -8.36
N ALA A 175 -3.64 -14.93 -8.64
CA ALA A 175 -3.35 -13.61 -9.18
C ALA A 175 -2.41 -13.76 -10.37
N LEU A 176 -2.80 -13.22 -11.53
CA LEU A 176 -1.89 -13.06 -12.66
C LEU A 176 -0.82 -12.01 -12.34
N LEU A 177 -1.22 -10.98 -11.60
CA LEU A 177 -0.37 -9.90 -11.14
C LEU A 177 -0.92 -9.37 -9.82
N ASN A 178 -0.06 -9.32 -8.82
CA ASN A 178 -0.25 -8.57 -7.59
C ASN A 178 1.05 -7.80 -7.30
N VAL A 179 1.00 -6.75 -6.50
CA VAL A 179 2.18 -5.95 -6.15
C VAL A 179 2.41 -6.03 -4.66
N VAL A 180 3.65 -6.32 -4.26
CA VAL A 180 4.05 -6.48 -2.86
C VAL A 180 5.21 -5.56 -2.54
N GLY A 181 5.04 -4.64 -1.61
CA GLY A 181 6.15 -3.86 -1.05
C GLY A 181 6.87 -4.69 0.02
N VAL A 182 8.17 -4.96 -0.16
CA VAL A 182 8.98 -5.79 0.74
C VAL A 182 10.27 -5.08 1.13
N ARG A 183 10.56 -5.07 2.43
CA ARG A 183 11.84 -4.56 2.96
C ARG A 183 12.87 -5.67 2.97
N LEU A 184 13.97 -5.47 2.25
CA LEU A 184 15.08 -6.41 2.13
C LEU A 184 16.24 -6.03 3.06
N PRO A 185 16.96 -7.02 3.61
CA PRO A 185 18.06 -6.77 4.51
C PRO A 185 19.26 -6.15 3.78
N LYS A 186 20.24 -5.69 4.56
CA LYS A 186 21.47 -5.08 4.03
C LYS A 186 22.21 -5.95 2.99
N ALA A 187 22.11 -7.27 3.06
CA ALA A 187 22.72 -8.18 2.08
C ALA A 187 22.19 -8.02 0.65
N ALA A 188 21.02 -7.39 0.47
CA ALA A 188 20.47 -7.03 -0.83
C ALA A 188 20.93 -5.65 -1.34
N GLU A 189 21.75 -4.92 -0.57
CA GLU A 189 22.42 -3.70 -1.07
C GLU A 189 23.45 -4.08 -2.14
N GLY A 190 23.39 -3.41 -3.29
CA GLY A 190 24.30 -3.64 -4.41
C GLY A 190 23.83 -4.67 -5.44
N CYS A 191 22.84 -5.52 -5.12
CA CYS A 191 22.23 -6.41 -6.11
C CYS A 191 21.43 -5.62 -7.15
N GLY A 192 21.45 -6.04 -8.41
CA GLY A 192 20.52 -5.52 -9.42
C GLY A 192 19.06 -5.84 -9.09
N GLU A 193 18.09 -5.12 -9.68
CA GLU A 193 16.66 -5.45 -9.50
C GLU A 193 16.31 -6.83 -10.08
N GLU A 194 16.86 -7.15 -11.25
CA GLU A 194 16.74 -8.46 -11.89
C GLU A 194 17.35 -9.56 -11.02
N GLU A 195 18.57 -9.36 -10.54
CA GLU A 195 19.25 -10.30 -9.63
C GLU A 195 18.45 -10.55 -8.36
N VAL A 196 17.81 -9.51 -7.79
CA VAL A 196 16.93 -9.66 -6.63
C VAL A 196 15.73 -10.56 -6.96
N ALA A 197 15.06 -10.34 -8.10
CA ALA A 197 13.93 -11.16 -8.52
C ALA A 197 14.35 -12.61 -8.80
N GLU A 198 15.47 -12.82 -9.48
CA GLU A 198 16.03 -14.15 -9.78
C GLU A 198 16.35 -14.91 -8.50
N ARG A 199 17.05 -14.29 -7.55
CA ARG A 199 17.39 -14.91 -6.27
C ARG A 199 16.16 -15.32 -5.47
N ILE A 200 15.13 -14.46 -5.42
CA ILE A 200 13.86 -14.81 -4.74
C ILE A 200 13.20 -15.99 -5.46
N ASN A 201 13.13 -15.97 -6.79
CA ASN A 201 12.53 -17.05 -7.57
C ASN A 201 13.23 -18.41 -7.41
N MET A 202 14.55 -18.45 -7.20
CA MET A 202 15.27 -19.70 -6.90
C MET A 202 14.76 -20.40 -5.64
N HIS A 203 14.11 -19.66 -4.73
CA HIS A 203 13.54 -20.17 -3.49
C HIS A 203 12.01 -20.19 -3.49
N CYS A 204 11.35 -19.72 -4.54
CA CYS A 204 9.90 -19.84 -4.67
C CYS A 204 9.51 -21.25 -5.15
N ASP A 205 8.52 -21.84 -4.50
CA ASP A 205 7.83 -23.01 -5.03
C ASP A 205 6.99 -22.65 -6.28
N ASP A 206 6.39 -23.65 -6.92
CA ASP A 206 5.58 -23.45 -8.12
C ASP A 206 4.28 -22.65 -7.90
N SER A 207 3.93 -22.35 -6.64
CA SER A 207 2.71 -21.61 -6.29
C SER A 207 2.90 -20.10 -6.39
N VAL A 208 4.13 -19.59 -6.32
CA VAL A 208 4.45 -18.16 -6.39
C VAL A 208 5.60 -17.90 -7.36
N ARG A 209 5.49 -16.82 -8.14
CA ARG A 209 6.55 -16.33 -9.02
C ARG A 209 6.69 -14.82 -8.92
N VAL A 210 7.92 -14.34 -8.75
CA VAL A 210 8.26 -12.92 -8.89
C VAL A 210 8.48 -12.64 -10.37
N LEU A 211 7.65 -11.78 -10.94
CA LEU A 211 7.70 -11.38 -12.35
C LEU A 211 8.65 -10.20 -12.57
N TRP A 212 8.69 -9.27 -11.61
CA TRP A 212 9.47 -8.04 -11.68
C TRP A 212 9.80 -7.53 -10.29
N CYS A 213 10.92 -6.82 -10.17
CA CYS A 213 11.35 -6.14 -8.95
C CYS A 213 11.65 -4.68 -9.29
N THR A 214 11.25 -3.75 -8.43
CA THR A 214 11.55 -2.32 -8.60
C THR A 214 11.88 -1.70 -7.27
N SER A 215 12.95 -0.91 -7.22
CA SER A 215 13.34 -0.18 -6.02
C SER A 215 12.36 0.95 -5.77
N VAL A 216 11.87 1.05 -4.55
CA VAL A 216 10.86 2.05 -4.14
C VAL A 216 11.33 2.80 -2.91
N ASN A 217 10.69 3.94 -2.64
CA ASN A 217 10.97 4.72 -1.44
C ASN A 217 10.56 3.96 -0.17
N LEU A 218 11.14 4.32 0.97
CA LEU A 218 10.89 3.65 2.26
C LEU A 218 9.44 3.78 2.76
N ASP A 219 8.71 4.79 2.29
CA ASP A 219 7.30 5.07 2.57
C ASP A 219 6.33 4.33 1.63
N PHE A 220 6.83 3.57 0.65
CA PHE A 220 5.97 2.81 -0.25
C PHE A 220 5.09 1.83 0.51
N ASN A 221 3.80 1.82 0.20
CA ASN A 221 2.83 0.89 0.77
C ASN A 221 1.93 0.44 -0.37
N ALA A 222 1.97 -0.86 -0.71
CA ALA A 222 1.35 -1.34 -1.94
C ALA A 222 -0.18 -1.16 -1.96
N ILE A 223 -0.88 -1.33 -0.83
CA ILE A 223 -2.34 -1.13 -0.76
C ILE A 223 -2.70 0.36 -0.87
N SER A 224 -1.93 1.23 -0.22
CA SER A 224 -2.18 2.67 -0.19
C SER A 224 -1.88 3.33 -1.53
N ARG A 225 -0.94 2.77 -2.30
CA ARG A 225 -0.58 3.21 -3.66
C ARG A 225 -1.43 2.52 -4.74
N CYS A 226 -2.24 1.53 -4.39
CA CYS A 226 -3.18 0.90 -5.32
C CYS A 226 -4.40 1.81 -5.46
N GLU A 227 -4.70 2.29 -6.66
CA GLU A 227 -5.93 3.06 -6.90
C GLU A 227 -7.11 2.16 -7.27
N LEU A 228 -6.81 1.01 -7.89
CA LEU A 228 -7.79 0.14 -8.50
C LEU A 228 -7.28 -1.30 -8.52
N GLN A 229 -8.10 -2.21 -7.99
CA GLN A 229 -7.88 -3.65 -8.06
C GLN A 229 -8.78 -4.23 -9.15
N ARG A 230 -8.20 -4.96 -10.09
CA ARG A 230 -8.96 -5.63 -11.16
C ARG A 230 -9.03 -7.13 -10.87
N TYR A 231 -10.25 -7.61 -10.69
CA TYR A 231 -10.55 -9.02 -10.53
C TYR A 231 -11.16 -9.55 -11.81
N GLU A 232 -10.81 -10.79 -12.16
CA GLU A 232 -11.42 -11.49 -13.28
C GLU A 232 -12.01 -12.82 -12.80
N ALA A 233 -13.26 -13.05 -13.15
CA ALA A 233 -13.98 -14.26 -12.85
C ALA A 233 -14.30 -15.00 -14.15
N LEU A 234 -13.91 -16.27 -14.23
CA LEU A 234 -14.31 -17.16 -15.30
C LEU A 234 -15.61 -17.86 -14.90
N LEU A 235 -16.69 -17.55 -15.61
CA LEU A 235 -18.02 -18.07 -15.36
C LEU A 235 -18.47 -18.94 -16.53
N PRO A 236 -19.14 -20.08 -16.29
CA PRO A 236 -19.87 -20.76 -17.35
C PRO A 236 -20.90 -19.81 -17.95
N SER A 237 -20.89 -19.63 -19.27
CA SER A 237 -21.79 -18.70 -19.98
C SER A 237 -23.27 -18.93 -19.66
N ARG A 238 -23.66 -20.18 -19.41
CA ARG A 238 -25.02 -20.56 -18.98
C ARG A 238 -25.49 -19.88 -17.69
N LEU A 239 -24.58 -19.57 -16.76
CA LEU A 239 -24.93 -18.93 -15.50
C LEU A 239 -25.25 -17.44 -15.67
N VAL A 240 -24.64 -16.79 -16.65
CA VAL A 240 -24.77 -15.34 -16.88
C VAL A 240 -25.89 -15.03 -17.89
N ALA A 241 -26.22 -15.99 -18.75
CA ALA A 241 -27.20 -15.79 -19.82
C ALA A 241 -28.67 -15.86 -19.35
N GLY A 242 -28.93 -16.23 -18.09
CA GLY A 242 -30.24 -16.16 -17.44
C GLY A 242 -31.36 -16.78 -18.27
N GLY A 243 -31.51 -18.11 -18.22
CA GLY A 243 -32.71 -18.75 -18.75
C GLY A 243 -32.50 -20.21 -19.19
N PRO A 244 -33.51 -21.08 -19.01
CA PRO A 244 -33.57 -22.42 -19.61
C PRO A 244 -33.78 -22.39 -21.14
N GLU A 245 -34.00 -21.22 -21.75
CA GLU A 245 -34.60 -21.07 -23.08
C GLU A 245 -33.63 -20.67 -24.22
N LEU A 246 -32.39 -21.15 -24.20
CA LEU A 246 -31.60 -21.24 -25.43
C LEU A 246 -31.43 -22.69 -25.85
N HIS A 247 -32.49 -23.48 -25.71
CA HIS A 247 -32.77 -24.48 -26.72
C HIS A 247 -33.28 -23.69 -27.92
N CYS A 248 -32.37 -23.39 -28.85
CA CYS A 248 -32.76 -22.93 -30.18
C CYS A 248 -33.50 -24.10 -30.84
N GLU A 249 -34.78 -24.28 -30.48
CA GLU A 249 -35.66 -25.22 -31.13
C GLU A 249 -35.83 -24.74 -32.57
N GLY A 250 -35.10 -25.36 -33.51
CA GLY A 250 -35.38 -25.30 -34.94
C GLY A 250 -34.61 -24.25 -35.78
N GLY A 251 -33.72 -23.45 -35.20
CA GLY A 251 -32.96 -22.43 -35.95
C GLY A 251 -31.49 -22.79 -36.12
N ASN A 252 -31.05 -22.96 -37.37
CA ASN A 252 -29.65 -23.22 -37.77
C ASN A 252 -28.76 -21.96 -37.56
N LEU A 253 -28.75 -21.40 -36.35
CA LEU A 253 -27.81 -20.35 -36.00
C LEU A 253 -26.42 -20.96 -36.01
N ASP A 254 -25.52 -20.37 -36.78
CA ASP A 254 -24.11 -20.76 -36.68
C ASP A 254 -23.61 -20.50 -35.24
N ASP A 255 -22.58 -21.24 -34.86
CA ASP A 255 -22.00 -21.14 -33.52
C ASP A 255 -21.47 -19.71 -33.23
N PHE A 256 -21.16 -18.93 -34.27
CA PHE A 256 -20.70 -17.55 -34.15
C PHE A 256 -21.81 -16.58 -33.71
N GLU A 257 -23.00 -16.65 -34.30
CA GLU A 257 -24.14 -15.82 -33.94
C GLU A 257 -24.67 -16.19 -32.55
N LEU A 258 -24.66 -17.48 -32.19
CA LEU A 258 -24.99 -17.91 -30.83
C LEU A 258 -24.00 -17.31 -29.80
N ARG A 259 -22.70 -17.29 -30.11
CA ARG A 259 -21.68 -16.63 -29.27
C ARG A 259 -21.93 -15.13 -29.16
N ARG A 260 -22.24 -14.46 -30.27
CA ARG A 260 -22.51 -13.01 -30.31
C ARG A 260 -23.73 -12.62 -29.49
N LEU A 261 -24.81 -13.41 -29.57
CA LEU A 261 -26.01 -13.25 -28.76
C LEU A 261 -25.72 -13.40 -27.27
N ARG A 262 -24.93 -14.42 -26.88
CA ARG A 262 -24.50 -14.62 -25.49
C ARG A 262 -23.70 -13.43 -24.96
N VAL A 263 -22.70 -12.94 -25.70
CA VAL A 263 -21.93 -11.73 -25.32
C VAL A 263 -22.83 -10.52 -25.13
N ARG A 264 -23.79 -10.29 -26.06
CA ARG A 264 -24.73 -9.17 -25.97
C ARG A 264 -25.63 -9.27 -24.73
N ARG A 265 -26.07 -10.47 -24.35
CA ARG A 265 -26.85 -10.69 -23.11
C ARG A 265 -26.00 -10.42 -21.88
N VAL A 266 -24.79 -10.96 -21.81
CA VAL A 266 -23.86 -10.70 -20.70
C VAL A 266 -23.61 -9.20 -20.54
N ARG A 267 -23.32 -8.48 -21.63
CA ARG A 267 -23.09 -7.02 -21.58
C ARG A 267 -24.30 -6.26 -21.07
N ARG A 268 -25.52 -6.64 -21.50
CA ARG A 268 -26.78 -6.06 -20.99
C ARG A 268 -26.98 -6.35 -19.51
N ALA A 269 -26.74 -7.59 -19.06
CA ALA A 269 -26.83 -7.97 -17.65
C ALA A 269 -25.84 -7.18 -16.78
N LEU A 270 -24.60 -7.00 -17.25
CA LEU A 270 -23.58 -6.20 -16.56
C LEU A 270 -23.93 -4.71 -16.50
N ALA A 271 -24.51 -4.16 -17.57
CA ALA A 271 -24.99 -2.78 -17.59
C ALA A 271 -26.14 -2.57 -16.59
N GLY A 272 -27.16 -3.45 -16.62
CA GLY A 272 -28.26 -3.43 -15.65
C GLY A 272 -27.78 -3.61 -14.21
N PHE A 273 -26.81 -4.49 -13.97
CA PHE A 273 -26.22 -4.66 -12.64
C PHE A 273 -25.51 -3.39 -12.13
N ARG A 274 -24.86 -2.62 -13.02
CA ARG A 274 -24.23 -1.36 -12.64
C ARG A 274 -25.28 -0.32 -12.20
N GLU A 275 -26.40 -0.23 -12.91
CA GLU A 275 -27.51 0.64 -12.55
C GLU A 275 -28.14 0.22 -11.22
N PHE A 276 -28.40 -1.08 -11.06
CA PHE A 276 -28.89 -1.68 -9.82
C PHE A 276 -27.97 -1.39 -8.63
N ALA A 277 -26.67 -1.65 -8.78
CA ALA A 277 -25.69 -1.40 -7.72
C ALA A 277 -25.58 0.10 -7.39
N GLY A 278 -25.70 0.97 -8.40
CA GLY A 278 -25.75 2.42 -8.21
C GLY A 278 -27.00 2.86 -7.43
N ALA A 279 -28.16 2.25 -7.69
CA ALA A 279 -29.37 2.50 -6.91
C ALA A 279 -29.21 2.06 -5.44
N VAL A 280 -28.67 0.86 -5.20
CA VAL A 280 -28.36 0.36 -3.85
C VAL A 280 -27.36 1.27 -3.14
N ALA A 281 -26.36 1.81 -3.85
CA ALA A 281 -25.42 2.80 -3.30
C ALA A 281 -26.13 4.08 -2.84
N ARG A 282 -26.98 4.65 -3.70
CA ARG A 282 -27.74 5.87 -3.39
C ARG A 282 -28.70 5.69 -2.22
N GLU A 283 -29.39 4.56 -2.15
CA GLU A 283 -30.25 4.20 -1.01
C GLU A 283 -29.47 4.15 0.32
N ALA A 284 -28.18 3.80 0.27
CA ALA A 284 -27.29 3.80 1.43
C ALA A 284 -26.55 5.13 1.65
N GLY A 285 -26.92 6.19 0.93
CA GLY A 285 -26.28 7.51 1.06
C GLY A 285 -24.92 7.64 0.34
N ARG A 286 -24.63 6.79 -0.65
CA ARG A 286 -23.39 6.86 -1.45
C ARG A 286 -23.66 7.39 -2.85
N GLU A 287 -22.74 8.23 -3.34
CA GLU A 287 -22.79 8.77 -4.70
C GLU A 287 -22.40 7.71 -5.76
N TYR A 288 -21.54 6.75 -5.39
CA TYR A 288 -20.99 5.77 -6.33
C TYR A 288 -21.11 4.33 -5.82
N PRO A 289 -21.29 3.35 -6.72
CA PRO A 289 -21.23 1.94 -6.35
C PRO A 289 -19.79 1.53 -5.95
N PRO A 290 -19.63 0.41 -5.23
CA PRO A 290 -18.32 -0.07 -4.74
C PRO A 290 -17.33 -0.50 -5.86
N PHE A 291 -17.71 -0.40 -7.14
CA PHE A 291 -16.87 -0.75 -8.28
C PHE A 291 -16.95 0.32 -9.37
N ARG A 292 -15.83 0.53 -10.08
CA ARG A 292 -15.74 1.51 -11.18
C ARG A 292 -16.20 0.94 -12.51
N HIS A 293 -15.94 -0.34 -12.76
CA HIS A 293 -16.17 -0.95 -14.06
C HIS A 293 -16.50 -2.43 -13.94
N ALA A 294 -17.50 -2.89 -14.69
CA ALA A 294 -17.68 -4.30 -15.04
C ALA A 294 -17.56 -4.51 -16.57
N ARG A 295 -16.74 -5.45 -17.04
CA ARG A 295 -16.64 -5.86 -18.46
C ARG A 295 -16.87 -7.36 -18.60
N GLY A 296 -17.51 -7.78 -19.68
CA GLY A 296 -17.73 -9.18 -20.01
C GLY A 296 -17.16 -9.53 -21.38
N THR A 297 -16.37 -10.59 -21.45
CA THR A 297 -15.84 -11.17 -22.68
C THR A 297 -16.17 -12.65 -22.71
N ALA A 298 -16.88 -13.11 -23.74
CA ALA A 298 -17.05 -14.55 -23.92
C ALA A 298 -15.74 -15.17 -24.40
N LEU A 299 -15.37 -16.28 -23.77
CA LEU A 299 -14.25 -17.12 -24.14
C LEU A 299 -14.83 -18.42 -24.70
N THR A 300 -14.61 -18.67 -25.98
CA THR A 300 -15.14 -19.84 -26.67
C THR A 300 -14.00 -20.55 -27.39
N GLY A 301 -13.71 -21.78 -26.97
CA GLY A 301 -12.81 -22.69 -27.66
C GLY A 301 -13.61 -23.80 -28.37
N PRO A 302 -13.07 -24.42 -29.42
CA PRO A 302 -13.69 -25.61 -30.03
C PRO A 302 -13.81 -26.73 -28.99
N GLY A 303 -15.01 -27.31 -28.84
CA GLY A 303 -15.25 -28.44 -27.93
C GLY A 303 -15.23 -28.14 -26.43
N ALA A 304 -14.93 -26.90 -26.01
CA ALA A 304 -14.96 -26.50 -24.61
C ALA A 304 -16.31 -25.86 -24.25
N PRO A 305 -16.82 -26.03 -23.01
CA PRO A 305 -17.98 -25.28 -22.55
C PRO A 305 -17.71 -23.79 -22.72
N ALA A 306 -18.69 -23.04 -23.25
CA ALA A 306 -18.54 -21.61 -23.44
C ALA A 306 -18.37 -20.91 -22.07
N TRP A 307 -17.24 -20.27 -21.87
CA TRP A 307 -16.92 -19.50 -20.68
C TRP A 307 -17.14 -18.01 -20.93
N CYS A 308 -17.28 -17.24 -19.86
CA CYS A 308 -17.31 -15.79 -19.88
C CYS A 308 -16.34 -15.28 -18.84
N ALA A 309 -15.38 -14.47 -19.25
CA ALA A 309 -14.57 -13.67 -18.35
C ALA A 309 -15.37 -12.41 -17.97
N VAL A 310 -15.64 -12.25 -16.68
CA VAL A 310 -16.19 -11.02 -16.12
C VAL A 310 -15.09 -10.32 -15.35
N SER A 311 -14.74 -9.12 -15.80
CA SER A 311 -13.78 -8.26 -15.14
C SER A 311 -14.49 -7.24 -14.27
N LEU A 312 -14.07 -7.13 -13.01
CA LEU A 312 -14.57 -6.17 -12.03
C LEU A 312 -13.40 -5.30 -11.54
N ALA A 313 -13.56 -3.99 -11.63
CA ALA A 313 -12.61 -3.02 -11.11
C ALA A 313 -13.12 -2.41 -9.80
N ILE A 314 -12.44 -2.68 -8.70
CA ILE A 314 -12.87 -2.42 -7.32
C ILE A 314 -11.84 -1.49 -6.64
N ARG A 315 -12.29 -0.65 -5.72
CA ARG A 315 -11.39 0.18 -4.91
C ARG A 315 -10.75 -0.64 -3.77
N PRO A 316 -9.48 -0.37 -3.38
CA PRO A 316 -8.73 -1.25 -2.47
C PRO A 316 -9.20 -1.26 -1.02
N HIS A 317 -9.97 -0.25 -0.57
CA HIS A 317 -10.44 -0.12 0.81
C HIS A 317 -11.64 -1.02 1.14
N LEU A 318 -12.13 -1.82 0.19
CA LEU A 318 -13.23 -2.73 0.47
C LEU A 318 -12.75 -3.98 1.23
N PRO A 319 -13.64 -4.64 1.99
CA PRO A 319 -13.33 -5.91 2.64
C PRO A 319 -12.78 -6.96 1.67
N VAL A 320 -11.96 -7.87 2.16
CA VAL A 320 -11.32 -8.95 1.39
C VAL A 320 -12.35 -9.79 0.62
N GLU A 321 -13.57 -9.95 1.14
CA GLU A 321 -14.66 -10.70 0.54
C GLU A 321 -15.44 -9.92 -0.53
N ALA A 322 -15.17 -8.62 -0.71
CA ALA A 322 -15.91 -7.76 -1.62
C ALA A 322 -15.95 -8.26 -3.07
N PRO A 323 -14.83 -8.73 -3.67
CA PRO A 323 -14.87 -9.27 -5.03
C PRO A 323 -15.81 -10.48 -5.15
N ARG A 324 -15.76 -11.41 -4.18
CA ARG A 324 -16.61 -12.61 -4.16
C ARG A 324 -18.08 -12.25 -3.98
N ARG A 325 -18.39 -11.32 -3.08
CA ARG A 325 -19.76 -10.85 -2.82
C ARG A 325 -20.34 -10.10 -4.02
N LEU A 326 -19.55 -9.24 -4.67
CA LEU A 326 -19.95 -8.54 -5.89
C LEU A 326 -20.23 -9.51 -7.04
N LEU A 327 -19.35 -10.48 -7.26
CA LEU A 327 -19.55 -11.51 -8.27
C LEU A 327 -20.82 -12.33 -7.99
N ALA A 328 -21.05 -12.70 -6.73
CA ALA A 328 -22.22 -13.46 -6.37
C ALA A 328 -23.52 -12.65 -6.48
N ALA A 329 -23.49 -11.35 -6.18
CA ALA A 329 -24.61 -10.45 -6.42
C ALA A 329 -24.91 -10.32 -7.91
N LEU A 330 -23.88 -10.17 -8.75
CA LEU A 330 -24.02 -10.15 -10.20
C LEU A 330 -24.64 -11.45 -10.73
N LEU A 331 -24.21 -12.60 -10.23
CA LEU A 331 -24.78 -13.90 -10.61
C LEU A 331 -26.25 -14.02 -10.21
N ALA A 332 -26.61 -13.63 -8.98
CA ALA A 332 -27.99 -13.62 -8.52
C ALA A 332 -28.86 -12.67 -9.37
N TRP A 333 -28.33 -11.50 -9.71
CA TRP A 333 -29.00 -10.55 -10.61
C TRP A 333 -29.21 -11.14 -12.01
N ALA A 334 -28.18 -11.78 -12.58
CA ALA A 334 -28.25 -12.36 -13.92
C ALA A 334 -29.28 -13.49 -14.05
N VAL A 335 -29.66 -14.16 -12.96
CA VAL A 335 -30.71 -15.19 -12.94
C VAL A 335 -32.07 -14.66 -12.47
N GLY A 336 -32.24 -13.34 -12.32
CA GLY A 336 -33.51 -12.73 -11.90
C GLY A 336 -33.79 -12.80 -10.39
N ALA A 337 -32.81 -13.21 -9.57
CA ALA A 337 -32.95 -13.29 -8.12
C ALA A 337 -32.59 -11.94 -7.44
N GLU A 338 -33.34 -10.88 -7.75
CA GLU A 338 -33.01 -9.50 -7.34
C GLU A 338 -32.88 -9.33 -5.82
N ALA A 339 -33.80 -9.93 -5.04
CA ALA A 339 -33.75 -9.86 -3.57
C ALA A 339 -32.44 -10.46 -3.01
N GLN A 340 -31.97 -11.57 -3.60
CA GLN A 340 -30.70 -12.19 -3.21
C GLN A 340 -29.51 -11.34 -3.65
N ALA A 341 -29.58 -10.72 -4.83
CA ALA A 341 -28.54 -9.79 -5.30
C ALA A 341 -28.41 -8.60 -4.34
N ARG A 342 -29.54 -8.01 -3.92
CA ARG A 342 -29.59 -6.91 -2.95
C ARG A 342 -29.00 -7.30 -1.60
N ALA A 343 -29.42 -8.44 -1.05
CA ALA A 343 -28.91 -8.95 0.23
C ALA A 343 -27.38 -9.14 0.25
N ARG A 344 -26.77 -9.47 -0.90
CA ARG A 344 -25.31 -9.61 -1.03
C ARG A 344 -24.57 -8.29 -1.20
N LEU A 345 -25.18 -7.30 -1.87
CA LEU A 345 -24.60 -5.96 -2.06
C LEU A 345 -24.69 -5.09 -0.81
N TRP A 346 -25.81 -5.15 -0.09
CA TRP A 346 -26.12 -4.24 1.00
C TRP A 346 -25.00 -4.13 2.06
N PRO A 347 -24.39 -5.24 2.52
CA PRO A 347 -23.31 -5.15 3.51
C PRO A 347 -22.06 -4.44 2.98
N LEU A 348 -21.73 -4.60 1.69
CA LEU A 348 -20.55 -3.97 1.09
C LEU A 348 -20.72 -2.46 0.97
N VAL A 349 -21.93 -2.04 0.61
CA VAL A 349 -22.25 -0.62 0.49
C VAL A 349 -22.24 0.03 1.87
N ARG A 350 -22.81 -0.60 2.90
CA ARG A 350 -22.77 -0.07 4.27
C ARG A 350 -21.38 -0.09 4.91
N SER A 351 -20.61 -1.17 4.73
CA SER A 351 -19.26 -1.25 5.32
C SER A 351 -18.31 -0.19 4.79
N SER A 352 -18.55 0.30 3.57
CA SER A 352 -17.79 1.42 3.04
C SER A 352 -18.00 2.72 3.83
N VAL A 353 -19.15 2.91 4.49
CA VAL A 353 -19.53 4.14 5.23
C VAL A 353 -18.73 4.30 6.52
N ALA A 354 -18.47 3.21 7.23
CA ALA A 354 -17.81 3.26 8.54
C ALA A 354 -16.32 3.66 8.47
N GLY A 355 -15.67 3.52 7.31
CA GLY A 355 -14.24 3.83 7.15
C GLY A 355 -13.92 5.25 6.68
N GLU A 356 -14.91 6.14 6.56
CA GLU A 356 -14.69 7.57 6.26
C GLU A 356 -14.94 8.49 7.47
N GLU A 357 -15.39 7.94 8.62
CA GLU A 357 -15.60 8.67 9.87
C GLU A 357 -14.52 8.41 10.94
N GLU A 358 -13.55 7.54 10.66
CA GLU A 358 -12.31 7.34 11.45
C GLU A 358 -11.10 7.93 10.70
#